data_AF-A0A0G1SH30-F1
#
_entry.id   AF-A0A0G1SH30-F1
#
_cell.length_a   1.000
_cell.length_b   1.000
_cell.length_c   1.000
_cell.angle_alpha   90.00
_cell.angle_beta   90.00
_cell.angle_gamma   90.00
#
_symmetry.space_group_name_H-M   'P 1'
#
loop_
_entity.id
_entity.type
_entity.pdbx_description
1 polymer ?
#
loop_
_entity_poly.entity_id
_entity_poly.type
_entity_poly.pdbx_seq_one_letter_code
_entity_poly.pdbx_strand_id
1 'polypeptide(L)'
;ITSPLSEGPNNLLKMGAIPVTEPTDILPSLQTPAISSVAYTPSTQEESQLLTTLSLDPKHIDVLIEETHLSSSAVSSTLTLLEMKGIIKHVGSQYYIRVSSLRIITDISMQLLIVESPTKTKTISAFLGKDFQVLSSYGHIRDLPKSKTGVDVEHDFAPTYLVPNDSKKVVSALKKAAEESDTVYLATDSDREGEAIAWHIAQALELDSKKAKRITFHEITKTAIEEAIAHPRWLDMHLVNAQQTRRILDRLVGYELSPLLWRKVRSGLSAGRVQSVAVRLVVDRERERDAFKIEEYWSLDALFEKEGQTFEGKLTHAHGQKLEKLSIKNEAEAQVVLQDLASASYQVTQVEKQEVSKAPPVPFTTASLQMEANKKLGFSAKQTMKLAQDLYETGRISYMRTDSLTLADKFLGETQQYIVQTLGAAKKERCSRSARSHSSYGYSCDVTRNQISSSSATCQTL
;
A
#
# COMPACT_ATOMS: atom_id res chain seq x y z
N ILE A 1 63.69 22.47 -18.32
CA ILE A 1 63.36 23.71 -17.57
C ILE A 1 64.30 24.89 -17.95
N THR A 2 65.31 24.68 -18.81
CA THR A 2 66.31 25.71 -19.16
C THR A 2 66.31 26.11 -20.65
N SER A 3 65.15 26.05 -21.33
CA SER A 3 64.99 26.60 -22.68
C SER A 3 64.18 27.89 -22.63
N PRO A 4 64.62 29.00 -23.28
CA PRO A 4 63.87 30.26 -23.33
C PRO A 4 62.48 30.12 -23.96
N LEU A 5 62.27 29.10 -24.80
CA LEU A 5 60.98 28.81 -25.43
C LEU A 5 59.95 28.18 -24.48
N SER A 6 60.37 27.75 -23.28
CA SER A 6 59.51 27.11 -22.28
C SER A 6 59.02 28.08 -21.19
N GLU A 7 59.33 29.38 -21.31
CA GLU A 7 59.02 30.38 -20.28
C GLU A 7 57.51 30.65 -20.17
N GLY A 8 56.79 30.71 -21.30
CA GLY A 8 55.34 30.86 -21.35
C GLY A 8 54.58 29.69 -20.69
N PRO A 9 54.78 28.43 -21.13
CA PRO A 9 54.15 27.27 -20.52
C PRO A 9 54.45 27.11 -19.02
N ASN A 10 55.70 27.40 -18.59
CA ASN A 10 56.06 27.34 -17.18
C ASN A 10 55.36 28.40 -16.32
N ASN A 11 55.15 29.61 -16.85
CA ASN A 11 54.40 30.64 -16.13
C ASN A 11 52.92 30.27 -16.00
N LEU A 12 52.31 29.65 -17.02
CA LEU A 12 50.94 29.16 -16.95
C LEU A 12 50.77 28.05 -15.89
N LEU A 13 51.71 27.11 -15.81
CA LEU A 13 51.71 26.08 -14.76
C LEU A 13 51.85 26.70 -13.35
N LYS A 14 52.70 27.72 -13.19
CA LYS A 14 52.82 28.46 -11.91
C LYS A 14 51.56 29.24 -11.53
N MET A 15 50.76 29.65 -12.52
CA MET A 15 49.46 30.29 -12.31
C MET A 15 48.32 29.29 -12.09
N GLY A 16 48.62 27.98 -12.01
CA GLY A 16 47.66 26.93 -11.71
C GLY A 16 47.04 26.25 -12.93
N ALA A 17 47.56 26.46 -14.14
CA ALA A 17 47.13 25.71 -15.31
C ALA A 17 47.50 24.23 -15.18
N ILE A 18 46.62 23.34 -15.63
CA ILE A 18 46.85 21.89 -15.65
C ILE A 18 47.26 21.50 -17.07
N PRO A 19 48.36 20.75 -17.27
CA PRO A 19 48.75 20.28 -18.59
C PRO A 19 47.74 19.24 -19.09
N VAL A 20 47.21 19.47 -20.30
CA VAL A 20 46.31 18.53 -20.98
C VAL A 20 47.18 17.60 -21.79
N THR A 21 47.24 16.33 -21.39
CA THR A 21 48.02 15.29 -22.07
C THR A 21 47.14 14.38 -22.90
N GLU A 22 45.90 14.17 -22.47
CA GLU A 22 44.88 13.39 -23.19
C GLU A 22 43.56 14.18 -23.30
N PRO A 23 42.72 13.90 -24.32
CA PRO A 23 41.43 14.58 -24.49
C PRO A 23 40.48 14.46 -23.28
N THR A 24 40.68 13.48 -22.40
CA THR A 24 39.89 13.30 -21.18
C THR A 24 40.22 14.33 -20.09
N ASP A 25 41.41 14.93 -20.12
CA ASP A 25 41.91 15.82 -19.06
C ASP A 25 41.14 17.16 -19.00
N ILE A 26 40.45 17.53 -20.10
CA ILE A 26 39.63 18.74 -20.20
C ILE A 26 38.16 18.53 -19.78
N LEU A 27 37.70 17.28 -19.66
CA LEU A 27 36.29 16.97 -19.38
C LEU A 27 35.79 17.55 -18.04
N PRO A 28 36.55 17.51 -16.93
CA PRO A 28 36.09 18.09 -15.66
C PRO A 28 35.97 19.62 -15.72
N SER A 29 36.80 20.28 -16.54
CA SER A 29 36.83 21.74 -16.67
C SER A 29 35.75 22.28 -17.61
N LEU A 30 35.22 21.46 -18.52
CA LEU A 30 34.29 21.90 -19.54
C LEU A 30 32.85 22.16 -19.03
N GLN A 31 32.51 21.79 -17.78
CA GLN A 31 31.15 21.90 -17.21
C GLN A 31 30.05 21.53 -18.23
N THR A 32 30.33 20.61 -19.14
CA THR A 32 29.37 20.19 -20.15
C THR A 32 28.38 19.25 -19.45
N PRO A 33 27.07 19.49 -19.56
CA PRO A 33 26.10 18.50 -19.10
C PRO A 33 26.44 17.19 -19.80
N ALA A 34 26.44 16.08 -19.05
CA ALA A 34 26.63 14.75 -19.59
C ALA A 34 25.80 14.63 -20.87
N ILE A 35 26.44 14.32 -22.00
CA ILE A 35 25.78 14.17 -23.30
C ILE A 35 24.65 13.17 -23.08
N SER A 36 23.41 13.68 -22.98
CA SER A 36 22.25 12.82 -22.93
C SER A 36 22.20 12.11 -24.27
N SER A 37 22.19 10.77 -24.23
CA SER A 37 22.06 9.97 -25.45
C SER A 37 20.85 10.48 -26.23
N VAL A 38 21.07 10.97 -27.45
CA VAL A 38 19.96 11.40 -28.30
C VAL A 38 19.22 10.12 -28.70
N ALA A 39 17.91 10.08 -28.45
CA ALA A 39 17.08 8.93 -28.81
C ALA A 39 16.72 9.00 -30.30
N TYR A 40 16.99 7.94 -31.05
CA TYR A 40 16.54 7.80 -32.44
C TYR A 40 15.47 6.72 -32.53
N THR A 41 14.34 7.08 -33.14
CA THR A 41 13.24 6.16 -33.45
C THR A 41 13.27 5.84 -34.95
N PRO A 42 13.42 4.57 -35.34
CA PRO A 42 13.35 4.17 -36.75
C PRO A 42 12.02 4.57 -37.39
N SER A 43 12.08 5.07 -38.61
CA SER A 43 10.91 5.55 -39.36
C SER A 43 10.28 4.50 -40.27
N THR A 44 11.00 3.42 -40.58
CA THR A 44 10.52 2.29 -41.39
C THR A 44 10.91 0.95 -40.77
N GLN A 45 10.25 -0.11 -41.25
CA GLN A 45 10.52 -1.49 -40.79
C GLN A 45 11.95 -1.93 -41.16
N GLU A 46 12.44 -1.52 -42.34
CA GLU A 46 13.80 -1.80 -42.81
C GLU A 46 14.85 -1.08 -41.96
N GLU A 47 14.60 0.18 -41.56
CA GLU A 47 15.48 0.90 -40.63
C GLU A 47 15.55 0.17 -39.28
N SER A 48 14.41 -0.28 -38.75
CA SER A 48 14.37 -1.02 -37.49
C SER A 48 15.22 -2.29 -37.56
N GLN A 49 15.00 -3.13 -38.59
CA GLN A 49 15.73 -4.39 -38.78
C GLN A 49 17.24 -4.19 -38.93
N LEU A 50 17.67 -3.20 -39.71
CA LEU A 50 19.10 -2.89 -39.87
C LEU A 50 19.72 -2.38 -38.58
N LEU A 51 19.03 -1.53 -37.83
CA LEU A 51 19.54 -0.95 -36.58
C LEU A 51 19.56 -1.94 -35.42
N THR A 52 18.71 -2.97 -35.41
CA THR A 52 18.81 -4.11 -34.48
C THR A 52 20.05 -4.95 -34.77
N THR A 53 20.43 -5.03 -36.04
CA THR A 53 21.55 -5.87 -36.52
C THR A 53 22.91 -5.17 -36.38
N LEU A 54 22.93 -3.85 -36.55
CA LEU A 54 24.13 -3.02 -36.48
C LEU A 54 24.60 -2.78 -35.03
N SER A 55 25.90 -2.95 -34.82
CA SER A 55 26.55 -2.82 -33.52
C SER A 55 27.61 -1.72 -33.53
N LEU A 56 28.34 -1.54 -32.43
CA LEU A 56 29.50 -0.66 -32.39
C LEU A 56 30.69 -1.25 -33.16
N ASP A 57 30.71 -2.57 -33.38
CA ASP A 57 31.71 -3.27 -34.18
C ASP A 57 31.35 -3.22 -35.68
N PRO A 58 32.36 -3.05 -36.58
CA PRO A 58 32.14 -3.01 -38.02
C PRO A 58 31.47 -4.28 -38.55
N LYS A 59 30.33 -4.12 -39.24
CA LYS A 59 29.66 -5.21 -39.98
C LYS A 59 29.65 -4.95 -41.49
N HIS A 60 29.94 -5.99 -42.27
CA HIS A 60 29.92 -5.94 -43.73
C HIS A 60 28.49 -5.94 -44.27
N ILE A 61 28.24 -5.26 -45.39
CA ILE A 61 26.91 -5.17 -46.00
C ILE A 61 26.29 -6.54 -46.32
N ASP A 62 27.07 -7.52 -46.75
CA ASP A 62 26.57 -8.87 -47.08
C ASP A 62 26.02 -9.61 -45.85
N VAL A 63 26.67 -9.42 -44.69
CA VAL A 63 26.20 -9.98 -43.41
C VAL A 63 24.89 -9.32 -43.00
N LEU A 64 24.76 -8.01 -43.23
CA LEU A 64 23.51 -7.29 -42.96
C LEU A 64 22.38 -7.78 -43.87
N ILE A 65 22.65 -8.04 -45.14
CA ILE A 65 21.67 -8.61 -46.09
C ILE A 65 21.21 -9.99 -45.62
N GLU A 66 22.15 -10.84 -45.19
CA GLU A 66 21.86 -12.20 -44.71
C GLU A 66 21.04 -12.19 -43.41
N GLU A 67 21.45 -11.40 -42.41
CA GLU A 67 20.82 -11.35 -41.08
C GLU A 67 19.46 -10.63 -41.10
N THR A 68 19.26 -9.64 -41.97
CA THR A 68 17.98 -8.90 -42.05
C THR A 68 16.98 -9.51 -43.02
N HIS A 69 17.42 -10.43 -43.89
CA HIS A 69 16.63 -10.99 -45.00
C HIS A 69 16.03 -9.93 -45.95
N LEU A 70 16.60 -8.72 -45.96
CA LEU A 70 16.20 -7.64 -46.87
C LEU A 70 16.90 -7.78 -48.22
N SER A 71 16.29 -7.23 -49.28
CA SER A 71 16.96 -7.19 -50.59
C SER A 71 18.20 -6.30 -50.56
N SER A 72 19.21 -6.60 -51.38
CA SER A 72 20.45 -5.82 -51.45
C SER A 72 20.19 -4.32 -51.77
N SER A 73 19.15 -4.05 -52.57
CA SER A 73 18.73 -2.67 -52.89
C SER A 73 18.10 -1.96 -51.68
N ALA A 74 17.28 -2.66 -50.89
CA ALA A 74 16.70 -2.12 -49.66
C ALA A 74 17.80 -1.81 -48.64
N VAL A 75 18.71 -2.76 -48.40
CA VAL A 75 19.82 -2.55 -47.45
C VAL A 75 20.70 -1.36 -47.84
N SER A 76 21.12 -1.28 -49.11
CA SER A 76 21.98 -0.19 -49.58
C SER A 76 21.30 1.19 -49.48
N SER A 77 20.02 1.29 -49.85
CA SER A 77 19.27 2.56 -49.77
C SER A 77 19.03 3.00 -48.32
N THR A 78 18.68 2.06 -47.43
CA THR A 78 18.46 2.36 -46.02
C THR A 78 19.75 2.70 -45.28
N LEU A 79 20.86 2.01 -45.56
CA LEU A 79 22.18 2.36 -45.00
C LEU A 79 22.61 3.77 -45.43
N THR A 80 22.41 4.13 -46.70
CA THR A 80 22.69 5.49 -47.19
C THR A 80 21.86 6.54 -46.43
N LEU A 81 20.57 6.26 -46.21
CA LEU A 81 19.69 7.17 -45.47
C LEU A 81 20.10 7.31 -44.00
N LEU A 82 20.44 6.20 -43.34
CA LEU A 82 20.88 6.19 -41.94
C LEU A 82 22.23 6.88 -41.74
N GLU A 83 23.12 6.77 -42.74
CA GLU A 83 24.39 7.50 -42.77
C GLU A 83 24.18 9.00 -42.94
N MET A 84 23.29 9.43 -43.86
CA MET A 84 22.90 10.84 -44.00
C MET A 84 22.28 11.41 -42.73
N LYS A 85 21.56 10.60 -41.96
CA LYS A 85 20.97 10.97 -40.66
C LYS A 85 21.99 10.95 -39.50
N GLY A 86 23.24 10.54 -39.75
CA GLY A 86 24.30 10.47 -38.75
C GLY A 86 24.10 9.37 -37.69
N ILE A 87 23.26 8.38 -37.96
CA ILE A 87 22.95 7.27 -37.04
C ILE A 87 24.01 6.16 -37.12
N ILE A 88 24.56 5.99 -38.32
CA ILE A 88 25.61 5.00 -38.63
C ILE A 88 26.75 5.70 -39.38
N LYS A 89 27.90 5.04 -39.46
CA LYS A 89 29.06 5.55 -40.20
C LYS A 89 29.65 4.44 -41.07
N HIS A 90 29.91 4.75 -42.33
CA HIS A 90 30.71 3.89 -43.20
C HIS A 90 32.20 3.98 -42.81
N VAL A 91 32.83 2.84 -42.59
CA VAL A 91 34.24 2.75 -42.14
C VAL A 91 35.20 2.23 -43.21
N GLY A 92 34.73 2.08 -44.46
CA GLY A 92 35.50 1.59 -45.61
C GLY A 92 35.18 0.14 -45.96
N SER A 93 35.49 -0.26 -47.20
CA SER A 93 35.32 -1.63 -47.70
C SER A 93 33.92 -2.23 -47.47
N GLN A 94 32.85 -1.45 -47.60
CA GLN A 94 31.46 -1.87 -47.39
C GLN A 94 31.12 -2.27 -45.94
N TYR A 95 31.87 -1.75 -44.96
CA TYR A 95 31.59 -1.93 -43.53
C TYR A 95 30.91 -0.70 -42.91
N TYR A 96 29.98 -0.97 -41.99
CA TYR A 96 29.20 0.04 -41.28
C TYR A 96 29.24 -0.19 -39.77
N ILE A 97 29.28 0.90 -39.00
CA ILE A 97 29.16 0.90 -37.53
C ILE A 97 28.02 1.79 -37.06
N ARG A 98 27.44 1.48 -35.90
CA ARG A 98 26.50 2.35 -35.19
C ARG A 98 27.25 3.44 -34.42
N VAL A 99 26.73 4.67 -34.45
CA VAL A 99 27.30 5.77 -33.65
C VAL A 99 26.92 5.59 -32.17
N SER A 100 27.93 5.58 -31.29
CA SER A 100 27.80 5.20 -29.87
C SER A 100 27.02 6.18 -28.99
N SER A 101 26.84 7.43 -29.44
CA SER A 101 26.09 8.46 -28.70
C SER A 101 24.57 8.37 -28.85
N LEU A 102 24.05 7.42 -29.64
CA LEU A 102 22.62 7.30 -29.95
C LEU A 102 22.01 6.04 -29.31
N ARG A 103 20.88 6.24 -28.61
CA ARG A 103 20.06 5.14 -28.09
C ARG A 103 18.94 4.85 -29.08
N ILE A 104 18.96 3.67 -29.69
CA ILE A 104 17.94 3.26 -30.67
C ILE A 104 16.81 2.54 -29.94
N ILE A 105 15.58 3.02 -30.15
CA ILE A 105 14.39 2.42 -29.58
C ILE A 105 13.77 1.53 -30.66
N THR A 106 14.08 0.24 -30.63
CA THR A 106 13.46 -0.79 -31.50
C THR A 106 12.41 -1.51 -30.67
N ASP A 107 11.14 -1.26 -30.96
CA ASP A 107 9.91 -1.72 -30.26
C ASP A 107 9.76 -1.29 -28.80
N ILE A 108 9.04 -0.18 -28.57
CA ILE A 108 8.32 -0.02 -27.30
C ILE A 108 7.07 -0.88 -27.44
N SER A 109 7.18 -2.12 -26.99
CA SER A 109 6.03 -2.93 -26.61
C SER A 109 5.24 -2.14 -25.56
N MET A 110 4.16 -1.48 -25.97
CA MET A 110 3.34 -0.71 -25.04
C MET A 110 2.70 -1.70 -24.07
N GLN A 111 3.02 -1.57 -22.78
CA GLN A 111 2.50 -2.46 -21.75
C GLN A 111 1.25 -1.83 -21.12
N LEU A 112 0.18 -2.61 -20.96
CA LEU A 112 -1.04 -2.15 -20.31
C LEU A 112 -1.00 -2.55 -18.83
N LEU A 113 -1.26 -1.60 -17.94
CA LEU A 113 -1.46 -1.84 -16.52
C LEU A 113 -2.86 -1.39 -16.10
N ILE A 114 -3.65 -2.32 -15.58
CA ILE A 114 -5.04 -2.07 -15.18
C ILE A 114 -5.15 -2.03 -13.65
N VAL A 115 -5.64 -0.92 -13.12
CA VAL A 115 -5.93 -0.72 -11.68
C VAL A 115 -7.43 -0.60 -11.41
N GLU A 116 -7.82 -0.66 -10.14
CA GLU A 116 -9.22 -0.53 -9.74
C GLU A 116 -9.77 0.91 -9.82
N SER A 117 -8.96 1.91 -9.43
CA SER A 117 -9.43 3.28 -9.21
C SER A 117 -8.64 4.33 -10.02
N PRO A 118 -9.29 5.45 -10.41
CA PRO A 118 -8.64 6.53 -11.16
C PRO A 118 -7.53 7.24 -10.40
N THR A 119 -7.63 7.32 -9.06
CA THR A 119 -6.59 7.92 -8.22
C THR A 119 -5.30 7.13 -8.35
N LYS A 120 -5.38 5.80 -8.27
CA LYS A 120 -4.22 4.92 -8.46
C LYS A 120 -3.63 5.07 -9.86
N THR A 121 -4.47 5.23 -10.90
CA THR A 121 -3.97 5.50 -12.26
C THR A 121 -3.03 6.71 -12.25
N LYS A 122 -3.45 7.84 -11.67
CA LYS A 122 -2.62 9.05 -11.61
C LYS A 122 -1.33 8.84 -10.83
N THR A 123 -1.39 8.21 -9.67
CA THR A 123 -0.22 7.97 -8.81
C THR A 123 0.78 7.02 -9.49
N ILE A 124 0.30 5.91 -10.06
CA ILE A 124 1.17 4.90 -10.69
C ILE A 124 1.72 5.39 -12.03
N SER A 125 0.94 6.11 -12.84
CA SER A 125 1.43 6.76 -14.06
C SER A 125 2.54 7.78 -13.79
N ALA A 126 2.61 8.37 -12.60
CA ALA A 126 3.72 9.26 -12.24
C ALA A 126 5.02 8.50 -11.93
N PHE A 127 4.93 7.23 -11.55
CA PHE A 127 6.09 6.37 -11.27
C PHE A 127 6.57 5.62 -12.51
N LEU A 128 5.64 5.23 -13.38
CA LEU A 128 5.93 4.48 -14.60
C LEU A 128 6.18 5.43 -15.79
N GLY A 129 7.09 5.02 -16.68
CA GLY A 129 7.47 5.78 -17.86
C GLY A 129 6.46 5.67 -19.01
N LYS A 130 6.83 6.23 -20.16
CA LYS A 130 6.03 6.20 -21.41
C LYS A 130 5.78 4.79 -21.96
N ASP A 131 6.51 3.80 -21.45
CA ASP A 131 6.39 2.40 -21.86
C ASP A 131 5.12 1.72 -21.31
N PHE A 132 4.43 2.36 -20.35
CA PHE A 132 3.20 1.85 -19.74
C PHE A 132 1.99 2.74 -20.01
N GLN A 133 0.93 2.13 -20.53
CA GLN A 133 -0.40 2.70 -20.49
C GLN A 133 -1.11 2.22 -19.21
N VAL A 134 -1.50 3.14 -18.32
CA VAL A 134 -2.21 2.79 -17.08
C VAL A 134 -3.69 3.15 -17.23
N LEU A 135 -4.58 2.19 -17.05
CA LEU A 135 -6.04 2.38 -17.13
C LEU A 135 -6.74 1.89 -15.86
N SER A 136 -7.96 2.40 -15.60
CA SER A 136 -8.77 2.04 -14.43
C SER A 136 -9.99 1.23 -14.86
N SER A 137 -10.31 0.16 -14.12
CA SER A 137 -11.56 -0.61 -14.27
C SER A 137 -12.77 0.05 -13.61
N TYR A 138 -12.55 1.04 -12.73
CA TYR A 138 -13.58 1.68 -11.90
C TYR A 138 -14.29 0.68 -10.99
N GLY A 139 -13.54 -0.26 -10.40
CA GLY A 139 -14.06 -1.32 -9.56
C GLY A 139 -14.42 -2.59 -10.33
N HIS A 140 -15.48 -3.25 -9.87
CA HIS A 140 -16.03 -4.46 -10.49
C HIS A 140 -16.66 -4.14 -11.86
N ILE A 141 -16.26 -4.90 -12.88
CA ILE A 141 -16.78 -4.78 -14.25
C ILE A 141 -17.80 -5.86 -14.64
N ARG A 142 -17.97 -6.87 -13.78
CA ARG A 142 -18.91 -7.98 -13.92
C ARG A 142 -19.58 -8.20 -12.57
N ASP A 143 -20.87 -8.54 -12.60
CA ASP A 143 -21.62 -8.92 -11.40
C ASP A 143 -22.72 -9.92 -11.76
N LEU A 144 -23.29 -10.56 -10.74
CA LEU A 144 -24.47 -11.40 -10.86
C LEU A 144 -25.70 -10.54 -11.28
N PRO A 145 -26.64 -11.09 -12.08
CA PRO A 145 -27.86 -10.40 -12.49
C PRO A 145 -28.61 -9.76 -11.32
N LYS A 146 -29.20 -8.58 -11.56
CA LYS A 146 -29.97 -7.84 -10.52
C LYS A 146 -31.31 -8.50 -10.17
N SER A 147 -32.00 -9.07 -11.16
CA SER A 147 -33.39 -9.54 -11.02
C SER A 147 -33.56 -11.06 -10.92
N LYS A 148 -32.46 -11.83 -11.02
CA LYS A 148 -32.44 -13.29 -10.89
C LYS A 148 -31.38 -13.69 -9.85
N THR A 149 -31.51 -14.86 -9.26
CA THR A 149 -30.48 -15.43 -8.37
C THR A 149 -29.11 -15.40 -9.05
N GLY A 150 -29.04 -15.79 -10.32
CA GLY A 150 -27.79 -15.80 -11.10
C GLY A 150 -26.81 -16.87 -10.62
N VAL A 151 -27.29 -17.84 -9.85
CA VAL A 151 -26.53 -18.98 -9.32
C VAL A 151 -27.35 -20.22 -9.65
N ASP A 152 -26.72 -21.18 -10.32
CA ASP A 152 -27.30 -22.47 -10.63
C ASP A 152 -26.98 -23.47 -9.50
N VAL A 153 -27.95 -23.71 -8.62
CA VAL A 153 -27.76 -24.59 -7.44
C VAL A 153 -27.74 -26.08 -7.81
N GLU A 154 -28.24 -26.45 -9.00
CA GLU A 154 -28.28 -27.84 -9.47
C GLU A 154 -26.96 -28.24 -10.15
N HIS A 155 -26.21 -27.26 -10.68
CA HIS A 155 -24.94 -27.47 -11.37
C HIS A 155 -23.78 -26.79 -10.62
N ASP A 156 -23.40 -27.35 -9.48
CA ASP A 156 -22.22 -26.96 -8.68
C ASP A 156 -22.15 -25.46 -8.31
N PHE A 157 -23.30 -24.82 -8.08
CA PHE A 157 -23.40 -23.40 -7.75
C PHE A 157 -22.84 -22.47 -8.83
N ALA A 158 -22.86 -22.89 -10.10
CA ALA A 158 -22.28 -22.14 -11.21
C ALA A 158 -22.86 -20.71 -11.29
N PRO A 159 -22.04 -19.65 -11.12
CA PRO A 159 -22.50 -18.28 -11.18
C PRO A 159 -22.59 -17.78 -12.63
N THR A 160 -23.69 -17.11 -12.95
CA THR A 160 -23.81 -16.34 -14.20
C THR A 160 -23.40 -14.90 -13.96
N TYR A 161 -22.30 -14.46 -14.56
CA TYR A 161 -21.84 -13.07 -14.49
C TYR A 161 -22.15 -12.30 -15.77
N LEU A 162 -22.66 -11.09 -15.60
CA LEU A 162 -22.98 -10.16 -16.68
C LEU A 162 -22.13 -8.90 -16.55
N VAL A 163 -21.79 -8.26 -17.67
CA VAL A 163 -21.21 -6.92 -17.68
C VAL A 163 -22.35 -5.90 -17.51
N PRO A 164 -22.40 -5.13 -16.40
CA PRO A 164 -23.41 -4.10 -16.22
C PRO A 164 -23.35 -3.05 -17.34
N ASN A 165 -24.48 -2.44 -17.69
CA ASN A 165 -24.53 -1.44 -18.75
C ASN A 165 -23.54 -0.29 -18.52
N ASP A 166 -23.38 0.14 -17.27
CA ASP A 166 -22.49 1.24 -16.89
C ASP A 166 -20.99 0.89 -17.12
N SER A 167 -20.64 -0.40 -17.06
CA SER A 167 -19.27 -0.89 -17.26
C SER A 167 -18.94 -1.19 -18.72
N LYS A 168 -19.91 -1.27 -19.64
CA LYS A 168 -19.67 -1.66 -21.05
C LYS A 168 -18.67 -0.77 -21.77
N LYS A 169 -18.73 0.56 -21.55
CA LYS A 169 -17.79 1.51 -22.17
C LYS A 169 -16.36 1.28 -21.67
N VAL A 170 -16.21 1.02 -20.37
CA VAL A 170 -14.92 0.74 -19.75
C VAL A 170 -14.35 -0.57 -20.29
N VAL A 171 -15.16 -1.63 -20.35
CA VAL A 171 -14.74 -2.94 -20.89
C VAL A 171 -14.31 -2.83 -22.35
N SER A 172 -15.05 -2.09 -23.18
CA SER A 172 -14.68 -1.87 -24.59
C SER A 172 -13.33 -1.14 -24.72
N ALA A 173 -13.12 -0.07 -23.92
CA ALA A 173 -11.86 0.67 -23.94
C ALA A 173 -10.68 -0.19 -23.44
N LEU A 174 -10.87 -0.97 -22.37
CA LEU A 174 -9.85 -1.88 -21.85
C LEU A 174 -9.54 -3.01 -22.84
N LYS A 175 -10.55 -3.53 -23.56
CA LYS A 175 -10.38 -4.59 -24.56
C LYS A 175 -9.51 -4.11 -25.72
N LYS A 176 -9.82 -2.92 -26.23
CA LYS A 176 -9.02 -2.27 -27.28
C LYS A 176 -7.56 -2.07 -26.83
N ALA A 177 -7.35 -1.51 -25.63
CA ALA A 177 -6.00 -1.29 -25.11
C ALA A 177 -5.23 -2.60 -24.90
N ALA A 178 -5.92 -3.66 -24.46
CA ALA A 178 -5.32 -4.98 -24.26
C ALA A 178 -4.92 -5.66 -25.58
N GLU A 179 -5.70 -5.46 -26.65
CA GLU A 179 -5.38 -5.97 -27.99
C GLU A 179 -4.15 -5.25 -28.60
N GLU A 180 -3.98 -3.96 -28.30
CA GLU A 180 -2.85 -3.13 -28.75
C GLU A 180 -1.57 -3.31 -27.90
N SER A 181 -1.64 -4.06 -26.79
CA SER A 181 -0.53 -4.22 -25.85
C SER A 181 0.03 -5.64 -25.86
N ASP A 182 1.36 -5.77 -25.74
CA ASP A 182 2.01 -7.09 -25.72
C ASP A 182 1.80 -7.84 -24.41
N THR A 183 1.75 -7.09 -23.30
CA THR A 183 1.56 -7.63 -21.94
C THR A 183 0.52 -6.81 -21.19
N VAL A 184 -0.36 -7.50 -20.45
CA VAL A 184 -1.37 -6.88 -19.60
C VAL A 184 -1.10 -7.22 -18.13
N TYR A 185 -0.81 -6.20 -17.33
CA TYR A 185 -0.67 -6.30 -15.88
C TYR A 185 -1.97 -5.97 -15.17
N LEU A 186 -2.39 -6.86 -14.28
CA LEU A 186 -3.54 -6.69 -13.40
C LEU A 186 -3.02 -6.25 -12.03
N ALA A 187 -3.20 -4.97 -11.72
CA ALA A 187 -2.64 -4.29 -10.56
C ALA A 187 -3.74 -3.87 -9.56
N THR A 188 -4.68 -4.78 -9.30
CA THR A 188 -5.73 -4.62 -8.28
C THR A 188 -5.18 -4.85 -6.87
N ASP A 189 -5.96 -4.51 -5.84
CA ASP A 189 -5.55 -4.69 -4.45
C ASP A 189 -5.17 -6.14 -4.12
N SER A 190 -4.30 -6.33 -3.13
CA SER A 190 -3.77 -7.66 -2.75
C SER A 190 -4.75 -8.56 -2.00
N ASP A 191 -5.99 -8.12 -1.77
CA ASP A 191 -7.01 -8.91 -1.07
C ASP A 191 -7.82 -9.80 -2.04
N ARG A 192 -8.72 -10.63 -1.48
CA ARG A 192 -9.59 -11.50 -2.28
C ARG A 192 -10.53 -10.74 -3.22
N GLU A 193 -10.92 -9.50 -2.87
CA GLU A 193 -11.79 -8.68 -3.72
C GLU A 193 -10.99 -8.20 -4.94
N GLY A 194 -9.77 -7.71 -4.73
CA GLY A 194 -8.86 -7.33 -5.80
C GLY A 194 -8.52 -8.52 -6.71
N GLU A 195 -8.32 -9.72 -6.15
CA GLU A 195 -8.07 -10.92 -6.96
C GLU A 195 -9.29 -11.29 -7.83
N ALA A 196 -10.50 -11.22 -7.28
CA ALA A 196 -11.73 -11.46 -8.04
C ALA A 196 -11.96 -10.40 -9.13
N ILE A 197 -11.65 -9.12 -8.87
CA ILE A 197 -11.71 -8.06 -9.88
C ILE A 197 -10.73 -8.36 -11.02
N ALA A 198 -9.49 -8.75 -10.69
CA ALA A 198 -8.48 -9.12 -11.70
C ALA A 198 -8.95 -10.30 -12.55
N TRP A 199 -9.52 -11.33 -11.93
CA TRP A 199 -10.12 -12.45 -12.66
C TRP A 199 -11.30 -12.02 -13.55
N HIS A 200 -12.19 -11.16 -13.05
CA HIS A 200 -13.31 -10.64 -13.86
C HIS A 200 -12.82 -9.82 -15.05
N ILE A 201 -11.77 -9.01 -14.87
CA ILE A 201 -11.09 -8.27 -15.94
C ILE A 201 -10.54 -9.22 -16.99
N ALA A 202 -9.73 -10.20 -16.59
CA ALA A 202 -9.17 -11.19 -17.50
C ALA A 202 -10.26 -11.90 -18.33
N GLN A 203 -11.34 -12.33 -17.67
CA GLN A 203 -12.44 -13.01 -18.33
C GLN A 203 -13.29 -12.11 -19.24
N ALA A 204 -13.51 -10.84 -18.87
CA ALA A 204 -14.29 -9.91 -19.70
C ALA A 204 -13.53 -9.47 -20.96
N LEU A 205 -12.21 -9.40 -20.85
CA LEU A 205 -11.29 -9.04 -21.93
C LEU A 205 -10.88 -10.24 -22.77
N GLU A 206 -11.28 -11.45 -22.38
CA GLU A 206 -10.87 -12.72 -23.02
C GLU A 206 -9.34 -12.86 -23.09
N LEU A 207 -8.64 -12.41 -22.05
CA LEU A 207 -7.18 -12.49 -22.01
C LEU A 207 -6.71 -13.95 -21.95
N ASP A 208 -5.71 -14.27 -22.75
CA ASP A 208 -4.95 -15.51 -22.55
C ASP A 208 -4.30 -15.48 -21.17
N SER A 209 -4.45 -16.58 -20.43
CA SER A 209 -3.73 -16.89 -19.19
C SER A 209 -2.23 -16.58 -19.25
N LYS A 210 -1.59 -16.73 -20.43
CA LYS A 210 -0.17 -16.43 -20.63
C LYS A 210 0.14 -14.93 -20.77
N LYS A 211 -0.85 -14.12 -21.18
CA LYS A 211 -0.74 -12.66 -21.33
C LYS A 211 -1.12 -11.89 -20.07
N ALA A 212 -1.97 -12.47 -19.22
CA ALA A 212 -2.45 -11.84 -18.00
C ALA A 212 -1.46 -12.04 -16.83
N LYS A 213 -0.70 -10.99 -16.51
CA LYS A 213 0.25 -10.97 -15.39
C LYS A 213 -0.37 -10.29 -14.19
N ARG A 214 -0.38 -10.93 -13.03
CA ARG A 214 -0.91 -10.37 -11.78
C ARG A 214 0.23 -9.77 -10.96
N ILE A 215 0.11 -8.50 -10.56
CA ILE A 215 1.09 -7.83 -9.70
C ILE A 215 0.42 -7.35 -8.42
N THR A 216 1.05 -7.56 -7.27
CA THR A 216 0.52 -7.13 -5.97
C THR A 216 1.54 -6.30 -5.22
N PHE A 217 1.07 -5.26 -4.54
CA PHE A 217 1.87 -4.41 -3.67
C PHE A 217 1.03 -4.00 -2.47
N HIS A 218 1.69 -3.79 -1.32
CA HIS A 218 1.04 -3.36 -0.07
C HIS A 218 1.17 -1.86 0.18
N GLU A 219 1.95 -1.17 -0.65
CA GLU A 219 2.14 0.28 -0.64
C GLU A 219 2.33 0.78 -2.08
N ILE A 220 1.93 2.03 -2.33
CA ILE A 220 2.04 2.65 -3.66
C ILE A 220 3.29 3.52 -3.68
N THR A 221 4.46 2.87 -3.75
CA THR A 221 5.77 3.51 -3.89
C THR A 221 6.42 3.09 -5.20
N LYS A 222 7.29 3.95 -5.77
CA LYS A 222 8.00 3.64 -7.01
C LYS A 222 8.72 2.28 -6.94
N THR A 223 9.48 2.06 -5.87
CA THR A 223 10.21 0.81 -5.63
C THR A 223 9.29 -0.40 -5.53
N ALA A 224 8.17 -0.31 -4.80
CA ALA A 224 7.25 -1.44 -4.66
C ALA A 224 6.58 -1.81 -5.99
N ILE A 225 6.27 -0.83 -6.83
CA ILE A 225 5.65 -1.06 -8.14
C ILE A 225 6.66 -1.65 -9.13
N GLU A 226 7.88 -1.12 -9.20
CA GLU A 226 8.95 -1.66 -10.04
C GLU A 226 9.27 -3.11 -9.68
N GLU A 227 9.35 -3.41 -8.38
CA GLU A 227 9.56 -4.76 -7.86
C GLU A 227 8.40 -5.70 -8.22
N ALA A 228 7.16 -5.24 -8.09
CA ALA A 228 5.98 -6.03 -8.43
C ALA A 228 5.88 -6.33 -9.94
N ILE A 229 6.32 -5.40 -10.80
CA ILE A 229 6.41 -5.60 -12.26
C ILE A 229 7.52 -6.59 -12.62
N ALA A 230 8.64 -6.57 -11.88
CA ALA A 230 9.75 -7.52 -12.08
C ALA A 230 9.37 -8.96 -11.68
N HIS A 231 8.49 -9.12 -10.68
CA HIS A 231 8.06 -10.42 -10.17
C HIS A 231 6.55 -10.65 -10.28
N PRO A 232 5.99 -10.70 -11.51
CA PRO A 232 4.57 -10.95 -11.70
C PRO A 232 4.25 -12.40 -11.36
N ARG A 233 3.06 -12.61 -10.80
CA ARG A 233 2.51 -13.94 -10.54
C ARG A 233 1.28 -14.21 -11.41
N TRP A 234 0.75 -15.41 -11.29
CA TRP A 234 -0.52 -15.78 -11.91
C TRP A 234 -1.68 -15.46 -10.96
N LEU A 235 -2.90 -15.45 -11.48
CA LEU A 235 -4.10 -15.31 -10.66
C LEU A 235 -4.21 -16.47 -9.68
N ASP A 236 -4.47 -16.14 -8.41
CA ASP A 236 -4.71 -17.13 -7.36
C ASP A 236 -6.18 -17.52 -7.37
N MET A 237 -6.47 -18.67 -7.98
CA MET A 237 -7.83 -19.19 -8.07
C MET A 237 -8.43 -19.57 -6.72
N HIS A 238 -7.63 -19.81 -5.66
CA HIS A 238 -8.18 -20.04 -4.32
C HIS A 238 -8.76 -18.75 -3.74
N LEU A 239 -8.08 -17.61 -3.92
CA LEU A 239 -8.59 -16.30 -3.51
C LEU A 239 -9.83 -15.89 -4.32
N VAL A 240 -9.81 -16.13 -5.64
CA VAL A 240 -10.97 -15.91 -6.51
C VAL A 240 -12.15 -16.75 -6.02
N ASN A 241 -11.97 -18.06 -5.88
CA ASN A 241 -13.03 -18.97 -5.45
C ASN A 241 -13.55 -18.60 -4.06
N ALA A 242 -12.69 -18.19 -3.12
CA ALA A 242 -13.12 -17.72 -1.80
C ALA A 242 -14.04 -16.48 -1.89
N GLN A 243 -13.73 -15.53 -2.78
CA GLN A 243 -14.57 -14.37 -3.03
C GLN A 243 -15.90 -14.77 -3.71
N GLN A 244 -15.84 -15.66 -4.71
CA GLN A 244 -17.02 -16.16 -5.41
C GLN A 244 -17.96 -16.92 -4.47
N THR A 245 -17.44 -17.82 -3.64
CA THR A 245 -18.21 -18.54 -2.62
C THR A 245 -18.90 -17.56 -1.68
N ARG A 246 -18.19 -16.52 -1.21
CA ARG A 246 -18.81 -15.47 -0.39
C ARG A 246 -19.94 -14.76 -1.15
N ARG A 247 -19.71 -14.38 -2.41
CA ARG A 247 -20.70 -13.68 -3.25
C ARG A 247 -21.95 -14.54 -3.50
N ILE A 248 -21.77 -15.82 -3.78
CA ILE A 248 -22.84 -16.81 -3.98
C ILE A 248 -23.61 -17.01 -2.67
N LEU A 249 -22.92 -17.23 -1.55
CA LEU A 249 -23.55 -17.43 -0.25
C LEU A 249 -24.42 -16.24 0.15
N ASP A 250 -23.88 -15.02 0.03
CA ASP A 250 -24.61 -13.80 0.37
C ASP A 250 -25.80 -13.59 -0.59
N ARG A 251 -25.68 -14.01 -1.86
CA ARG A 251 -26.78 -13.98 -2.84
C ARG A 251 -27.91 -14.95 -2.47
N LEU A 252 -27.59 -16.20 -2.15
CA LEU A 252 -28.58 -17.21 -1.79
C LEU A 252 -29.32 -16.81 -0.51
N VAL A 253 -28.59 -16.42 0.55
CA VAL A 253 -29.21 -15.97 1.81
C VAL A 253 -30.11 -14.75 1.58
N GLY A 254 -29.65 -13.77 0.81
CA GLY A 254 -30.42 -12.57 0.52
C GLY A 254 -31.69 -12.85 -0.28
N TYR A 255 -31.60 -13.69 -1.33
CA TYR A 255 -32.72 -14.00 -2.22
C TYR A 255 -33.78 -14.88 -1.55
N GLU A 256 -33.37 -15.87 -0.76
CA GLU A 256 -34.29 -16.79 -0.07
C GLU A 256 -34.96 -16.15 1.15
N LEU A 257 -34.21 -15.41 1.98
CA LEU A 257 -34.74 -14.92 3.26
C LEU A 257 -35.43 -13.55 3.18
N SER A 258 -35.06 -12.67 2.23
CA SER A 258 -35.67 -11.33 2.16
C SER A 258 -37.19 -11.37 1.90
N PRO A 259 -37.72 -12.23 0.99
CA PRO A 259 -39.17 -12.36 0.78
C PRO A 259 -39.92 -12.80 2.05
N LEU A 260 -39.29 -13.65 2.88
CA LEU A 260 -39.87 -14.06 4.16
C LEU A 260 -39.97 -12.87 5.12
N LEU A 261 -38.92 -12.04 5.22
CA LEU A 261 -38.95 -10.81 6.02
C LEU A 261 -40.02 -9.82 5.54
N TRP A 262 -40.23 -9.71 4.23
CA TRP A 262 -41.27 -8.84 3.67
C TRP A 262 -42.67 -9.29 4.07
N ARG A 263 -42.90 -10.60 4.08
CA ARG A 263 -44.19 -11.20 4.49
C ARG A 263 -44.44 -11.15 5.99
N LYS A 264 -43.40 -11.24 6.82
CA LYS A 264 -43.53 -11.43 8.27
C LYS A 264 -43.23 -10.18 9.11
N VAL A 265 -42.49 -9.21 8.57
CA VAL A 265 -42.03 -8.03 9.31
C VAL A 265 -42.40 -6.74 8.58
N ARG A 266 -41.75 -6.46 7.43
CA ARG A 266 -41.99 -5.25 6.63
C ARG A 266 -41.39 -5.41 5.23
N SER A 267 -42.11 -4.96 4.21
CA SER A 267 -41.60 -4.87 2.84
C SER A 267 -40.34 -4.00 2.74
N GLY A 268 -39.38 -4.40 1.90
CA GLY A 268 -38.15 -3.64 1.65
C GLY A 268 -37.00 -3.90 2.64
N LEU A 269 -37.16 -4.81 3.59
CA LEU A 269 -36.07 -5.25 4.46
C LEU A 269 -35.08 -6.17 3.73
N SER A 270 -33.80 -6.06 4.03
CA SER A 270 -32.78 -6.98 3.52
C SER A 270 -32.45 -8.06 4.54
N ALA A 271 -32.36 -9.31 4.08
CA ALA A 271 -31.72 -10.37 4.84
C ALA A 271 -30.22 -10.41 4.49
N GLY A 272 -29.38 -10.45 5.52
CA GLY A 272 -27.93 -10.55 5.34
C GLY A 272 -27.31 -11.39 6.45
N ARG A 273 -26.49 -12.38 6.08
CA ARG A 273 -25.87 -13.32 7.02
C ARG A 273 -25.03 -12.62 8.09
N VAL A 274 -24.23 -11.62 7.72
CA VAL A 274 -23.40 -10.85 8.67
C VAL A 274 -24.20 -9.70 9.31
N GLN A 275 -25.04 -9.01 8.53
CA GLN A 275 -25.84 -7.88 9.00
C GLN A 275 -26.80 -8.28 10.13
N SER A 276 -27.50 -9.41 9.99
CA SER A 276 -28.45 -9.90 10.99
C SER A 276 -27.78 -10.22 12.33
N VAL A 277 -26.58 -10.80 12.32
CA VAL A 277 -25.80 -11.06 13.54
C VAL A 277 -25.37 -9.76 14.21
N ALA A 278 -24.89 -8.77 13.44
CA ALA A 278 -24.53 -7.47 13.99
C ALA A 278 -25.73 -6.75 14.64
N VAL A 279 -26.90 -6.78 13.98
CA VAL A 279 -28.14 -6.24 14.56
C VAL A 279 -28.53 -7.01 15.83
N ARG A 280 -28.38 -8.34 15.83
CA ARG A 280 -28.63 -9.17 17.02
C ARG A 280 -27.76 -8.74 18.20
N LEU A 281 -26.47 -8.48 18.02
CA LEU A 281 -25.59 -8.04 19.11
C LEU A 281 -26.06 -6.73 19.76
N VAL A 282 -26.59 -5.80 18.95
CA VAL A 282 -27.17 -4.54 19.47
C VAL A 282 -28.46 -4.81 20.23
N VAL A 283 -29.35 -5.65 19.70
CA VAL A 283 -30.62 -6.01 20.35
C VAL A 283 -30.38 -6.78 21.65
N ASP A 284 -29.43 -7.71 21.67
CA ASP A 284 -29.09 -8.49 22.86
C ASP A 284 -28.52 -7.57 23.96
N ARG A 285 -27.69 -6.57 23.60
CA ARG A 285 -27.25 -5.53 24.54
C ARG A 285 -28.42 -4.67 25.07
N GLU A 286 -29.41 -4.35 24.26
CA GLU A 286 -30.57 -3.59 24.76
C GLU A 286 -31.43 -4.44 25.70
N ARG A 287 -31.61 -5.73 25.41
CA ARG A 287 -32.30 -6.67 26.31
C ARG A 287 -31.57 -6.82 27.64
N GLU A 288 -30.23 -6.84 27.63
CA GLU A 288 -29.42 -6.82 28.86
C GLU A 288 -29.70 -5.55 29.68
N ARG A 289 -29.89 -4.40 29.03
CA ARG A 289 -30.23 -3.13 29.69
C ARG A 289 -31.65 -3.13 30.24
N ASP A 290 -32.62 -3.65 29.49
CA ASP A 290 -34.02 -3.77 29.93
C ASP A 290 -34.16 -4.74 31.12
N ALA A 291 -33.37 -5.81 31.14
CA ALA A 291 -33.34 -6.78 32.22
C ALA A 291 -32.48 -6.34 33.42
N PHE A 292 -31.74 -5.23 33.31
CA PHE A 292 -30.87 -4.74 34.36
C PHE A 292 -31.69 -4.25 35.55
N LYS A 293 -31.50 -4.89 36.71
CA LYS A 293 -32.11 -4.47 37.96
C LYS A 293 -31.19 -3.47 38.65
N ILE A 294 -31.68 -2.24 38.80
CA ILE A 294 -30.95 -1.20 39.52
C ILE A 294 -30.96 -1.57 41.01
N GLU A 295 -29.77 -1.66 41.59
CA GLU A 295 -29.57 -1.83 43.02
C GLU A 295 -28.85 -0.60 43.56
N GLU A 296 -29.43 0.00 44.60
CA GLU A 296 -28.81 1.09 45.34
C GLU A 296 -27.62 0.54 46.14
N TYR A 297 -26.52 1.28 46.14
CA TYR A 297 -25.40 1.05 47.02
C TYR A 297 -24.68 2.36 47.29
N TRP A 298 -24.02 2.43 48.45
CA TRP A 298 -23.28 3.59 48.89
C TRP A 298 -21.79 3.25 49.00
N SER A 299 -20.94 4.22 48.69
CA SER A 299 -19.53 4.19 49.03
C SER A 299 -19.16 5.42 49.83
N LEU A 300 -18.23 5.24 50.75
CA LEU A 300 -17.73 6.29 51.62
C LEU A 300 -16.30 6.63 51.19
N ASP A 301 -16.12 7.85 50.71
CA ASP A 301 -14.83 8.42 50.37
C ASP A 301 -14.49 9.50 51.40
N ALA A 302 -13.22 9.57 51.79
CA ALA A 302 -12.71 10.51 52.79
C ALA A 302 -11.50 11.26 52.21
N LEU A 303 -11.38 12.53 52.56
CA LEU A 303 -10.21 13.35 52.24
C LEU A 303 -9.30 13.39 53.46
N PHE A 304 -8.07 12.92 53.31
CA PHE A 304 -7.06 12.90 54.35
C PHE A 304 -6.01 13.98 54.07
N GLU A 305 -5.41 14.50 55.13
CA GLU A 305 -4.27 15.41 55.04
C GLU A 305 -3.09 14.85 55.85
N LYS A 306 -1.91 14.87 55.26
CA LYS A 306 -0.65 14.61 55.96
C LYS A 306 0.43 15.53 55.43
N GLU A 307 1.11 16.25 56.33
CA GLU A 307 2.22 17.15 55.98
C GLU A 307 1.85 18.17 54.88
N GLY A 308 0.61 18.70 54.94
CA GLY A 308 0.08 19.65 53.97
C GLY A 308 -0.28 19.06 52.59
N GLN A 309 -0.19 17.73 52.43
CA GLN A 309 -0.65 17.03 51.22
C GLN A 309 -2.01 16.39 51.49
N THR A 310 -2.98 16.70 50.63
CA THR A 310 -4.31 16.09 50.65
C THR A 310 -4.39 14.90 49.70
N PHE A 311 -5.07 13.84 50.12
CA PHE A 311 -5.33 12.67 49.29
C PHE A 311 -6.67 12.02 49.63
N GLU A 312 -7.30 11.41 48.64
CA GLU A 312 -8.56 10.69 48.80
C GLU A 312 -8.30 9.25 49.25
N GLY A 313 -9.13 8.75 50.16
CA GLY A 313 -9.17 7.34 50.53
C GLY A 313 -10.60 6.84 50.51
N LYS A 314 -10.78 5.62 50.03
CA LYS A 314 -12.08 4.95 49.97
C LYS A 314 -12.18 3.92 51.08
N LEU A 315 -13.32 3.85 51.76
CA LEU A 315 -13.58 2.81 52.76
C LEU A 315 -13.57 1.43 52.09
N THR A 316 -12.72 0.54 52.60
CA THR A 316 -12.57 -0.83 52.07
C THR A 316 -13.04 -1.90 53.04
N HIS A 317 -13.06 -1.62 54.34
CA HIS A 317 -13.45 -2.55 55.39
C HIS A 317 -14.26 -1.81 56.46
N ALA A 318 -15.30 -2.46 56.99
CA ALA A 318 -16.06 -1.99 58.15
C ALA A 318 -16.34 -3.16 59.08
N HIS A 319 -16.25 -2.95 60.39
CA HIS A 319 -16.49 -3.98 61.43
C HIS A 319 -15.75 -5.31 61.19
N GLY A 320 -14.51 -5.24 60.71
CA GLY A 320 -13.68 -6.42 60.42
C GLY A 320 -14.03 -7.18 59.15
N GLN A 321 -15.00 -6.70 58.36
CA GLN A 321 -15.40 -7.31 57.09
C GLN A 321 -14.95 -6.45 55.91
N LYS A 322 -14.50 -7.10 54.84
CA LYS A 322 -14.20 -6.44 53.58
C LYS A 322 -15.51 -6.03 52.91
N LEU A 323 -15.61 -4.75 52.55
CA LEU A 323 -16.75 -4.22 51.82
C LEU A 323 -16.60 -4.56 50.34
N GLU A 324 -17.59 -5.24 49.80
CA GLU A 324 -17.82 -5.37 48.37
C GLU A 324 -18.65 -4.19 47.86
N LYS A 325 -18.82 -4.10 46.54
CA LYS A 325 -19.50 -2.97 45.89
C LYS A 325 -20.91 -2.73 46.43
N LEU A 326 -21.65 -3.78 46.81
CA LEU A 326 -23.04 -3.72 47.26
C LEU A 326 -23.20 -3.92 48.77
N SER A 327 -22.12 -3.75 49.55
CA SER A 327 -22.14 -4.02 50.99
C SER A 327 -22.92 -2.99 51.81
N ILE A 328 -22.91 -1.72 51.39
CA ILE A 328 -23.71 -0.64 52.02
C ILE A 328 -24.90 -0.37 51.12
N LYS A 329 -26.10 -0.79 51.53
CA LYS A 329 -27.26 -0.90 50.63
C LYS A 329 -28.12 0.36 50.56
N ASN A 330 -27.99 1.24 51.54
CA ASN A 330 -28.85 2.42 51.68
C ASN A 330 -28.17 3.50 52.53
N GLU A 331 -28.77 4.69 52.51
CA GLU A 331 -28.25 5.86 53.24
C GLU A 331 -28.14 5.60 54.75
N ALA A 332 -29.09 4.90 55.36
CA ALA A 332 -29.10 4.66 56.81
C ALA A 332 -27.88 3.82 57.24
N GLU A 333 -27.56 2.76 56.50
CA GLU A 333 -26.35 1.96 56.71
C GLU A 333 -25.07 2.80 56.51
N ALA A 334 -25.05 3.67 55.49
CA ALA A 334 -23.93 4.57 55.25
C ALA A 334 -23.73 5.56 56.41
N GLN A 335 -24.82 6.10 56.95
CA GLN A 335 -24.79 7.04 58.07
C GLN A 335 -24.27 6.39 59.37
N VAL A 336 -24.63 5.13 59.64
CA VAL A 336 -24.08 4.39 60.79
C VAL A 336 -22.56 4.31 60.70
N VAL A 337 -22.04 3.90 59.54
CA VAL A 337 -20.59 3.80 59.32
C VAL A 337 -19.91 5.18 59.38
N LEU A 338 -20.57 6.23 58.87
CA LEU A 338 -20.05 7.60 58.97
C LEU A 338 -19.95 8.10 60.40
N GLN A 339 -20.91 7.77 61.26
CA GLN A 339 -20.87 8.17 62.67
C GLN A 339 -19.68 7.52 63.40
N ASP A 340 -19.41 6.25 63.14
CA ASP A 340 -18.24 5.55 63.69
C ASP A 340 -16.93 6.19 63.23
N LEU A 341 -16.88 6.64 61.97
CA LEU A 341 -15.69 7.23 61.36
C LEU A 341 -15.47 8.70 61.74
N ALA A 342 -16.53 9.45 62.05
CA ALA A 342 -16.45 10.89 62.37
C ALA A 342 -15.64 11.18 63.64
N SER A 343 -15.61 10.24 64.58
CA SER A 343 -14.87 10.34 65.85
C SER A 343 -13.56 9.56 65.85
N ALA A 344 -13.22 8.90 64.74
CA ALA A 344 -12.05 8.04 64.64
C ALA A 344 -10.76 8.83 64.38
N SER A 345 -9.64 8.30 64.88
CA SER A 345 -8.29 8.73 64.50
C SER A 345 -7.75 7.79 63.42
N TYR A 346 -7.19 8.37 62.35
CA TYR A 346 -6.69 7.61 61.21
C TYR A 346 -5.18 7.44 61.28
N GLN A 347 -4.70 6.23 60.98
CA GLN A 347 -3.28 5.95 60.86
C GLN A 347 -2.99 5.18 59.57
N VAL A 348 -1.82 5.46 58.98
CA VAL A 348 -1.33 4.71 57.83
C VAL A 348 -0.72 3.41 58.33
N THR A 349 -1.36 2.29 58.03
CA THR A 349 -0.90 0.94 58.46
C THR A 349 0.10 0.33 57.50
N GLN A 350 -0.01 0.62 56.19
CA GLN A 350 0.83 0.07 55.15
C GLN A 350 1.00 1.08 54.02
N VAL A 351 2.22 1.18 53.48
CA VAL A 351 2.53 1.89 52.25
C VAL A 351 3.26 0.93 51.33
N GLU A 352 2.71 0.70 50.15
CA GLU A 352 3.32 -0.16 49.14
C GLU A 352 3.71 0.67 47.92
N LYS A 353 4.94 0.49 47.44
CA LYS A 353 5.44 1.12 46.22
C LYS A 353 5.70 0.03 45.20
N GLN A 354 4.95 0.05 44.11
CA GLN A 354 5.12 -0.86 42.98
C GLN A 354 5.59 -0.10 41.75
N GLU A 355 6.57 -0.66 41.04
CA GLU A 355 6.99 -0.17 39.75
C GLU A 355 6.09 -0.79 38.66
N VAL A 356 5.44 0.06 37.87
CA VAL A 356 4.52 -0.37 36.81
C VAL A 356 5.06 0.10 35.47
N SER A 357 5.42 -0.85 34.60
CA SER A 357 5.80 -0.56 33.23
C SER A 357 4.63 -0.81 32.28
N LYS A 358 4.48 0.05 31.26
CA LYS A 358 3.41 -0.05 30.26
C LYS A 358 4.01 -0.21 28.88
N ALA A 359 3.71 -1.35 28.24
CA ALA A 359 4.12 -1.58 26.86
C ALA A 359 3.53 -0.54 25.89
N PRO A 360 4.28 -0.17 24.84
CA PRO A 360 3.79 0.71 23.79
C PRO A 360 2.62 0.05 23.02
N PRO A 361 1.77 0.85 22.36
CA PRO A 361 0.75 0.33 21.48
C PRO A 361 1.37 -0.44 20.31
N VAL A 362 0.63 -1.43 19.80
CA VAL A 362 0.98 -2.15 18.57
C VAL A 362 0.59 -1.33 17.33
N PRO A 363 1.18 -1.62 16.14
CA PRO A 363 0.74 -1.03 14.88
C PRO A 363 -0.75 -1.27 14.62
N PHE A 364 -1.37 -0.42 13.80
CA PHE A 364 -2.80 -0.57 13.55
C PHE A 364 -3.12 -1.67 12.55
N THR A 365 -4.03 -2.56 12.95
CA THR A 365 -4.91 -3.29 12.04
C THR A 365 -6.10 -2.43 11.64
N THR A 366 -6.89 -2.89 10.65
CA THR A 366 -8.15 -2.22 10.27
C THR A 366 -9.08 -2.02 11.46
N ALA A 367 -9.21 -3.01 12.34
CA ALA A 367 -10.11 -2.94 13.50
C ALA A 367 -9.62 -1.92 14.53
N SER A 368 -8.33 -1.97 14.91
CA SER A 368 -7.77 -1.03 15.88
C SER A 368 -7.75 0.41 15.36
N LEU A 369 -7.51 0.61 14.06
CA LEU A 369 -7.60 1.93 13.43
C LEU A 369 -9.02 2.50 13.56
N GLN A 370 -10.04 1.71 13.20
CA GLN A 370 -11.43 2.14 13.28
C GLN A 370 -11.84 2.46 14.73
N MET A 371 -11.42 1.64 15.69
CA MET A 371 -11.69 1.86 17.11
C MET A 371 -11.02 3.13 17.63
N GLU A 372 -9.73 3.34 17.34
CA GLU A 372 -9.00 4.53 17.82
C GLU A 372 -9.44 5.81 17.11
N ALA A 373 -9.75 5.75 15.80
CA ALA A 373 -10.32 6.88 15.07
C ALA A 373 -11.71 7.27 15.62
N ASN A 374 -12.55 6.29 15.97
CA ASN A 374 -13.83 6.58 16.61
C ASN A 374 -13.62 7.22 17.99
N LYS A 375 -12.76 6.62 18.81
CA LYS A 375 -12.50 7.07 20.19
C LYS A 375 -11.85 8.46 20.27
N LYS A 376 -10.90 8.76 19.40
CA LYS A 376 -10.11 10.01 19.44
C LYS A 376 -10.66 11.11 18.55
N LEU A 377 -11.24 10.75 17.40
CA LEU A 377 -11.64 11.71 16.36
C LEU A 377 -13.15 11.73 16.13
N GLY A 378 -13.92 10.83 16.77
CA GLY A 378 -15.37 10.73 16.57
C GLY A 378 -15.77 10.19 15.19
N PHE A 379 -14.84 9.63 14.42
CA PHE A 379 -15.12 9.16 13.06
C PHE A 379 -15.94 7.87 13.07
N SER A 380 -16.89 7.77 12.14
CA SER A 380 -17.55 6.50 11.83
C SER A 380 -16.58 5.56 11.10
N ALA A 381 -16.80 4.24 11.21
CA ALA A 381 -15.99 3.26 10.48
C ALA A 381 -15.96 3.55 8.97
N LYS A 382 -17.08 3.96 8.38
CA LYS A 382 -17.19 4.35 6.97
C LYS A 382 -16.29 5.55 6.62
N GLN A 383 -16.30 6.57 7.47
CA GLN A 383 -15.48 7.77 7.28
C GLN A 383 -13.99 7.43 7.40
N THR A 384 -13.61 6.67 8.44
CA THR A 384 -12.23 6.20 8.63
C THR A 384 -11.72 5.44 7.42
N MET A 385 -12.49 4.48 6.91
CA MET A 385 -12.06 3.69 5.74
C MET A 385 -11.99 4.49 4.45
N LYS A 386 -12.87 5.49 4.27
CA LYS A 386 -12.79 6.40 3.11
C LYS A 386 -11.49 7.21 3.15
N LEU A 387 -11.19 7.84 4.28
CA LEU A 387 -9.97 8.65 4.43
C LEU A 387 -8.71 7.79 4.31
N ALA A 388 -8.72 6.59 4.89
CA ALA A 388 -7.60 5.65 4.75
C ALA A 388 -7.41 5.19 3.30
N GLN A 389 -8.48 4.95 2.55
CA GLN A 389 -8.40 4.68 1.10
C GLN A 389 -7.72 5.84 0.37
N ASP A 390 -8.15 7.08 0.61
CA ASP A 390 -7.58 8.28 -0.04
C ASP A 390 -6.07 8.42 0.28
N LEU A 391 -5.68 8.16 1.54
CA LEU A 391 -4.27 8.17 1.96
C LEU A 391 -3.46 7.04 1.31
N TYR A 392 -4.02 5.85 1.18
CA TYR A 392 -3.36 4.72 0.52
C TYR A 392 -3.17 4.98 -0.98
N GLU A 393 -4.20 5.45 -1.67
CA GLU A 393 -4.17 5.71 -3.12
C GLU A 393 -3.21 6.86 -3.51
N THR A 394 -2.92 7.74 -2.55
CA THR A 394 -1.93 8.81 -2.68
C THR A 394 -0.54 8.44 -2.14
N GLY A 395 -0.33 7.18 -1.74
CA GLY A 395 0.97 6.67 -1.29
C GLY A 395 1.43 7.23 0.06
N ARG A 396 0.51 7.56 0.97
CA ARG A 396 0.82 8.09 2.30
C ARG A 396 0.86 7.03 3.39
N ILE A 397 0.05 5.99 3.23
CA ILE A 397 -0.02 4.85 4.14
C ILE A 397 0.06 3.53 3.39
N SER A 398 0.34 2.45 4.11
CA SER A 398 0.19 1.08 3.60
C SER A 398 -1.28 0.68 3.45
N TYR A 399 -1.51 -0.48 2.85
CA TYR A 399 -2.85 -1.00 2.63
C TYR A 399 -3.66 -1.10 3.94
N MET A 400 -4.82 -0.44 3.97
CA MET A 400 -5.63 -0.23 5.16
C MET A 400 -6.60 -1.36 5.51
N ARG A 401 -6.73 -2.38 4.63
CA ARG A 401 -7.52 -3.59 4.89
C ARG A 401 -6.58 -4.74 5.23
N THR A 402 -6.15 -4.77 6.49
CA THR A 402 -5.15 -5.72 7.01
C THR A 402 -5.48 -6.13 8.45
N ASP A 403 -5.22 -7.40 8.76
CA ASP A 403 -5.16 -7.99 10.09
C ASP A 403 -3.72 -8.21 10.59
N SER A 404 -2.72 -7.92 9.75
CA SER A 404 -1.30 -8.07 10.08
C SER A 404 -0.80 -6.91 10.95
N LEU A 405 0.01 -7.26 11.95
CA LEU A 405 0.79 -6.32 12.77
C LEU A 405 2.24 -6.17 12.28
N THR A 406 2.57 -6.80 11.15
CA THR A 406 3.95 -6.88 10.64
C THR A 406 4.34 -5.56 9.99
N LEU A 407 5.55 -5.09 10.32
CA LEU A 407 6.17 -3.90 9.73
C LEU A 407 7.30 -4.31 8.79
N ALA A 408 7.45 -3.61 7.67
CA ALA A 408 8.54 -3.84 6.73
C ALA A 408 9.89 -3.45 7.35
N ASP A 409 10.96 -4.20 7.05
CA ASP A 409 12.30 -3.93 7.60
C ASP A 409 12.80 -2.52 7.22
N LYS A 410 12.48 -2.05 6.01
CA LYS A 410 12.77 -0.67 5.58
C LYS A 410 12.10 0.37 6.49
N PHE A 411 10.81 0.19 6.79
CA PHE A 411 10.06 1.07 7.68
C PHE A 411 10.64 1.09 9.09
N LEU A 412 11.06 -0.06 9.62
CA LEU A 412 11.71 -0.16 10.93
C LEU A 412 13.03 0.62 10.95
N GLY A 413 13.85 0.49 9.91
CA GLY A 413 15.11 1.22 9.78
C GLY A 413 14.91 2.74 9.72
N GLU A 414 14.01 3.21 8.86
CA GLU A 414 13.69 4.65 8.71
C GLU A 414 13.08 5.23 9.99
N THR A 415 12.17 4.49 10.63
CA THR A 415 11.54 4.91 11.90
C THR A 415 12.57 4.99 13.02
N GLN A 416 13.52 4.06 13.10
CA GLN A 416 14.59 4.10 14.09
C GLN A 416 15.48 5.34 13.91
N GLN A 417 15.83 5.67 12.66
CA GLN A 417 16.60 6.88 12.35
C GLN A 417 15.83 8.14 12.76
N TYR A 418 14.54 8.22 12.42
CA TYR A 418 13.67 9.33 12.78
C TYR A 418 13.60 9.52 14.30
N ILE A 419 13.37 8.45 15.07
CA ILE A 419 13.32 8.50 16.54
C ILE A 419 14.63 9.04 17.11
N VAL A 420 15.77 8.57 16.62
CA VAL A 420 17.09 9.03 17.10
C VAL A 420 17.30 10.51 16.80
N GLN A 421 16.92 10.97 15.60
CA GLN A 421 17.06 12.36 15.19
C GLN A 421 16.13 13.31 15.96
N THR A 422 14.88 12.92 16.20
CA THR A 422 13.87 13.79 16.82
C THR A 422 13.87 13.73 18.35
N LEU A 423 14.13 12.56 18.95
CA LEU A 423 13.98 12.33 20.39
C LEU A 423 15.29 12.02 21.12
N GLY A 424 16.41 11.88 20.41
CA GLY A 424 17.74 11.65 20.97
C GLY A 424 18.09 10.16 21.21
N ALA A 425 19.39 9.88 21.30
CA ALA A 425 19.95 8.51 21.34
C ALA A 425 19.58 7.69 22.59
N ALA A 426 19.27 8.33 23.72
CA ALA A 426 18.96 7.64 24.99
C ALA A 426 17.66 6.80 24.95
N LYS A 427 16.82 6.95 23.90
CA LYS A 427 15.63 6.11 23.68
C LYS A 427 15.87 4.92 22.74
N LYS A 428 17.07 4.81 22.16
CA LYS A 428 17.43 3.78 21.17
C LYS A 428 17.42 2.36 21.74
N GLU A 429 17.84 2.19 23.00
CA GLU A 429 17.96 0.86 23.65
C GLU A 429 16.61 0.25 24.07
N ARG A 430 15.52 1.04 24.13
CA ARG A 430 14.19 0.55 24.53
C ARG A 430 13.25 0.20 23.38
N CYS A 431 13.63 0.43 22.13
CA CYS A 431 12.69 0.42 20.99
C CYS A 431 12.96 -0.68 19.94
N SER A 432 13.89 -1.60 20.17
CA SER A 432 14.11 -2.74 19.27
C SER A 432 13.11 -3.86 19.57
N ARG A 433 11.90 -3.75 19.03
CA ARG A 433 10.96 -4.90 18.96
C ARG A 433 10.72 -5.26 17.50
N SER A 434 11.23 -6.42 17.08
CA SER A 434 10.73 -7.07 15.89
C SER A 434 9.39 -7.71 16.21
N ALA A 435 8.30 -7.27 15.59
CA ALA A 435 7.04 -8.02 15.55
C ALA A 435 7.19 -9.24 14.62
N ARG A 436 8.19 -10.10 14.88
CA ARG A 436 8.42 -11.36 14.18
C ARG A 436 7.95 -12.49 15.11
N SER A 437 6.64 -12.70 15.18
CA SER A 437 5.98 -14.00 15.43
C SER A 437 4.58 -13.83 16.04
N HIS A 438 3.70 -14.78 15.70
CA HIS A 438 2.35 -15.01 16.24
C HIS A 438 2.32 -15.42 17.72
N SER A 439 3.32 -15.07 18.54
CA SER A 439 3.34 -15.46 19.95
C SER A 439 3.17 -14.26 20.87
N SER A 440 2.11 -14.34 21.67
CA SER A 440 1.83 -13.49 22.82
C SER A 440 2.85 -13.74 23.93
N TYR A 441 4.04 -13.15 23.88
CA TYR A 441 4.91 -13.06 25.06
C TYR A 441 5.64 -11.71 25.10
N GLY A 442 5.72 -11.16 26.32
CA GLY A 442 5.94 -9.74 26.59
C GLY A 442 7.38 -9.23 26.43
N TYR A 443 7.63 -8.06 27.02
CA TYR A 443 8.87 -7.54 27.65
C TYR A 443 9.08 -6.04 27.43
N SER A 444 8.77 -5.30 28.50
CA SER A 444 9.18 -3.94 28.95
C SER A 444 9.64 -2.89 27.92
N CYS A 445 8.95 -1.74 27.90
CA CYS A 445 9.50 -0.47 27.45
C CYS A 445 8.93 0.65 28.32
N ASP A 446 9.79 1.43 28.95
CA ASP A 446 9.43 2.64 29.70
C ASP A 446 9.59 3.88 28.83
N VAL A 447 8.48 4.52 28.46
CA VAL A 447 8.46 5.92 28.00
C VAL A 447 7.18 6.63 28.47
N THR A 448 7.40 7.73 29.19
CA THR A 448 6.42 8.71 29.63
C THR A 448 5.83 9.51 28.46
N ARG A 449 4.52 9.80 28.53
CA ARG A 449 3.77 10.62 27.57
C ARG A 449 4.49 11.94 27.28
N ASN A 450 4.78 12.21 26.02
CA ASN A 450 4.66 13.56 25.46
C ASN A 450 4.39 13.49 23.96
N GLN A 451 3.57 14.46 23.54
CA GLN A 451 2.92 14.60 22.24
C GLN A 451 3.91 14.49 21.06
N ILE A 452 3.47 13.86 19.97
CA ILE A 452 4.17 13.86 18.69
C ILE A 452 3.26 14.50 17.65
N SER A 453 3.65 15.69 17.21
CA SER A 453 3.16 16.38 16.00
C SER A 453 3.97 15.94 14.80
N SER A 454 3.29 15.71 13.68
CA SER A 454 3.85 15.20 12.43
C SER A 454 4.56 16.28 11.60
N SER A 455 5.78 15.99 11.16
CA SER A 455 6.33 16.52 9.92
C SER A 455 7.45 15.59 9.41
N SER A 456 7.32 15.18 8.15
CA SER A 456 8.30 14.44 7.32
C SER A 456 8.82 13.09 7.84
N ALA A 457 8.00 12.05 7.73
CA ALA A 457 8.49 10.70 7.48
C ALA A 457 7.64 10.08 6.36
N THR A 458 8.28 9.84 5.24
CA THR A 458 7.71 9.33 3.99
C THR A 458 7.22 7.89 4.20
N CYS A 459 5.96 7.63 3.83
CA CYS A 459 5.25 6.34 3.93
C CYS A 459 5.19 5.74 5.35
N GLN A 460 4.13 6.08 6.10
CA GLN A 460 3.89 5.48 7.41
C GLN A 460 2.79 4.42 7.33
N THR A 461 3.15 3.19 7.64
CA THR A 461 2.21 2.12 8.00
C THR A 461 1.31 2.62 9.13
N LEU A 462 0.03 2.22 9.11
CA LEU A 462 -0.99 2.73 10.03
C LEU A 462 -0.58 2.66 11.51
#